data_AF-A0A060XEV8-F1
#
_entry.id   AF-A0A060XEV8-F1
#
_cell.length_a   1.000
_cell.length_b   1.000
_cell.length_c   1.000
_cell.angle_alpha   90.00
_cell.angle_beta   90.00
_cell.angle_gamma   90.00
#
_symmetry.space_group_name_H-M   'P 1'
#
loop_
_entity.id
_entity.type
_entity.pdbx_description
1 polymer ?
#
loop_
_entity_poly.entity_id
_entity_poly.type
_entity_poly.pdbx_seq_one_letter_code
_entity_poly.pdbx_strand_id
1 'polypeptide(L)'
;MCENKYVPNLVTGIHTICQRVIVTDVQESLFWVRYKRSENRMILFDDDTHPRWVTTACLLEYDTMASADKFGNISIVCLPPNSSDDEDPTGNKALWDRGLLNGASQKAEVIVSYHIGETAVTAEDHTDSRQLRVWSTQQSVGVLVPFTSHEVLHTHSLKT
;
A
#
# COMPACT_ATOMS: atom_id res chain seq x y z
N MET A 1 1.33 0.03 27.46
CA MET A 1 0.61 -0.52 26.28
C MET A 1 0.99 0.36 25.10
N CYS A 2 1.43 -0.20 23.97
CA CYS A 2 1.76 0.55 22.76
C CYS A 2 0.54 0.50 21.84
N GLU A 3 -0.08 1.64 21.55
CA GLU A 3 -1.29 1.75 20.73
C GLU A 3 -1.15 2.98 19.82
N ASN A 4 -1.59 2.86 18.57
CA ASN A 4 -1.71 3.97 17.63
C ASN A 4 -3.19 4.12 17.28
N LYS A 5 -3.73 5.34 17.45
CA LYS A 5 -5.15 5.67 17.25
C LYS A 5 -5.40 6.53 16.00
N TYR A 6 -4.40 6.62 15.11
CA TYR A 6 -4.45 7.48 13.93
C TYR A 6 -4.96 6.76 12.68
N VAL A 7 -5.23 5.46 12.76
CA VAL A 7 -6.00 4.75 11.73
C VAL A 7 -7.49 5.06 11.95
N PRO A 8 -8.19 5.65 10.97
CA PRO A 8 -9.45 6.37 11.22
C PRO A 8 -10.67 5.49 11.41
N ASN A 9 -10.80 4.37 10.69
CA ASN A 9 -12.02 3.57 10.69
C ASN A 9 -11.78 2.18 11.29
N LEU A 10 -11.61 1.17 10.43
CA LEU A 10 -11.52 -0.23 10.81
C LEU A 10 -10.35 -0.85 10.08
N VAL A 11 -9.43 -1.42 10.85
CA VAL A 11 -8.32 -2.21 10.33
C VAL A 11 -8.86 -3.47 9.67
N THR A 12 -8.63 -3.63 8.37
CA THR A 12 -9.02 -4.81 7.59
C THR A 12 -7.87 -5.79 7.39
N GLY A 13 -6.63 -5.34 7.56
CA GLY A 13 -5.43 -6.12 7.29
C GLY A 13 -4.18 -5.47 7.88
N ILE A 14 -3.19 -6.32 8.20
CA ILE A 14 -1.91 -5.91 8.75
C ILE A 14 -0.83 -6.71 8.03
N HIS A 15 0.11 -5.99 7.41
CA HIS A 15 1.28 -6.55 6.75
C HIS A 15 2.53 -6.02 7.45
N THR A 16 3.58 -6.81 7.53
CA THR A 16 4.80 -6.42 8.25
C THR A 16 6.03 -6.69 7.42
N ILE A 17 6.96 -5.75 7.43
CA ILE A 17 8.28 -5.90 6.84
C ILE A 17 9.32 -5.20 7.69
N CYS A 18 10.27 -5.99 8.19
CA CYS A 18 11.31 -5.54 9.11
C CYS A 18 10.74 -4.74 10.31
N GLN A 19 10.82 -3.41 10.24
CA GLN A 19 10.42 -2.50 11.30
C GLN A 19 9.18 -1.65 10.94
N ARG A 20 8.61 -1.90 9.76
CA ARG A 20 7.39 -1.28 9.25
C ARG A 20 6.21 -2.23 9.40
N VAL A 21 5.09 -1.64 9.72
CA VAL A 21 3.77 -2.26 9.77
C VAL A 21 2.91 -1.46 8.80
N ILE A 22 2.39 -2.12 7.78
CA ILE A 22 1.45 -1.54 6.84
C ILE A 22 0.06 -1.98 7.27
N VAL A 23 -0.82 -1.01 7.48
CA VAL A 23 -2.19 -1.24 7.93
C VAL A 23 -3.13 -0.89 6.79
N THR A 24 -4.09 -1.77 6.52
CA THR A 24 -5.17 -1.48 5.57
C THR A 24 -6.42 -1.05 6.34
N ASP A 25 -7.05 0.03 5.91
CA ASP A 25 -8.31 0.51 6.45
C ASP A 25 -9.47 0.13 5.51
N VAL A 26 -10.66 -0.03 6.08
CA VAL A 26 -11.89 -0.37 5.35
C VAL A 26 -12.31 0.69 4.33
N GLN A 27 -11.83 1.94 4.44
CA GLN A 27 -12.23 3.06 3.57
C GLN A 27 -11.07 3.98 3.18
N GLU A 28 -10.04 4.10 4.01
CA GLU A 28 -8.94 5.06 3.81
C GLU A 28 -7.65 4.40 3.30
N SER A 29 -7.76 3.28 2.58
CA SER A 29 -6.63 2.65 1.89
C SER A 29 -5.51 2.14 2.80
N LEU A 30 -4.26 2.60 2.61
CA LEU A 30 -3.05 2.05 3.19
C LEU A 30 -2.34 3.07 4.08
N PHE A 31 -1.85 2.60 5.22
CA PHE A 31 -1.14 3.39 6.23
C PHE A 31 0.21 2.75 6.54
N TRP A 32 1.30 3.51 6.46
CA TRP A 32 2.64 3.06 6.81
C TRP A 32 3.02 3.50 8.21
N VAL A 33 3.24 2.50 9.08
CA VAL A 33 3.55 2.68 10.49
C VAL A 33 4.94 2.14 10.80
N ARG A 34 5.76 2.94 11.47
CA ARG A 34 7.09 2.56 11.95
C ARG A 34 7.01 2.15 13.43
N TYR A 35 7.52 0.96 13.78
CA TYR A 35 7.58 0.50 15.18
C TYR A 35 8.93 0.77 15.84
N LYS A 36 9.05 1.86 16.62
CA LYS A 36 10.28 2.21 17.36
C LYS A 36 10.37 1.41 18.66
N ARG A 37 11.17 0.33 18.64
CA ARG A 37 11.32 -0.62 19.77
C ARG A 37 11.86 0.01 21.05
N SER A 38 12.81 0.94 20.95
CA SER A 38 13.41 1.63 22.11
C SER A 38 12.39 2.47 22.88
N GLU A 39 11.46 3.09 22.16
CA GLU A 39 10.39 3.92 22.72
C GLU A 39 9.10 3.14 22.97
N ASN A 40 9.04 1.89 22.49
CA ASN A 40 7.84 1.08 22.42
C ASN A 40 6.66 1.87 21.82
N ARG A 41 6.88 2.48 20.65
CA ARG A 41 5.97 3.43 20.01
C ARG A 41 5.74 3.10 18.53
N MET A 42 4.51 3.29 18.07
CA MET A 42 4.11 3.14 16.68
C MET A 42 3.83 4.52 16.08
N ILE A 43 4.55 4.88 15.03
CA ILE A 43 4.49 6.21 14.40
C ILE A 43 3.95 6.04 12.99
N LEU A 44 2.82 6.68 12.70
CA LEU A 44 2.30 6.79 11.34
C LEU A 44 3.12 7.87 10.61
N PHE A 45 3.86 7.50 9.56
CA PHE A 45 4.74 8.42 8.85
C PHE A 45 4.30 8.70 7.41
N ASP A 46 3.50 7.81 6.82
CA ASP A 46 2.97 7.94 5.46
C ASP A 46 1.59 7.27 5.32
N ASP A 47 0.76 7.74 4.41
CA ASP A 47 -0.56 7.22 4.06
C ASP A 47 -0.90 7.48 2.58
N ASP A 48 -1.80 6.66 2.01
CA ASP A 48 -2.30 6.86 0.65
C ASP A 48 -3.16 8.14 0.59
N THR A 49 -3.16 8.77 -0.59
CA THR A 49 -3.94 9.98 -0.89
C THR A 49 -5.38 9.68 -1.31
N HIS A 50 -5.68 8.44 -1.71
CA HIS A 50 -6.98 8.05 -2.25
C HIS A 50 -7.74 7.16 -1.28
N PRO A 51 -9.02 7.45 -0.97
CA PRO A 51 -9.85 6.53 -0.22
C PRO A 51 -10.09 5.26 -1.04
N ARG A 52 -9.82 4.10 -0.44
CA ARG A 52 -10.03 2.77 -1.05
C ARG A 52 -10.68 1.85 -0.04
N TRP A 53 -11.70 1.14 -0.49
CA TRP A 53 -12.39 0.14 0.32
C TRP A 53 -11.68 -1.20 0.21
N VAL A 54 -10.51 -1.29 0.85
CA VAL A 54 -9.56 -2.40 0.67
C VAL A 54 -10.19 -3.71 1.13
N THR A 55 -10.20 -4.70 0.23
CA THR A 55 -10.65 -6.07 0.54
C THR A 55 -9.47 -6.98 0.82
N THR A 56 -8.38 -6.82 0.07
CA THR A 56 -7.15 -7.59 0.23
C THR A 56 -5.96 -6.75 -0.23
N ALA A 57 -4.78 -7.03 0.29
CA ALA A 57 -3.55 -6.36 -0.08
C ALA A 57 -2.38 -7.34 0.02
N CYS A 58 -1.31 -7.06 -0.71
CA CYS A 58 -0.07 -7.82 -0.63
C CYS A 58 1.14 -6.88 -0.62
N LEU A 59 2.13 -7.26 0.18
CA LEU A 59 3.43 -6.59 0.21
C LEU A 59 4.25 -7.07 -0.98
N LEU A 60 4.68 -6.13 -1.83
CA LEU A 60 5.47 -6.43 -3.03
C LEU A 60 6.96 -6.24 -2.73
N GLU A 61 7.29 -5.10 -2.15
CA GLU A 61 8.66 -4.70 -1.82
C GLU A 61 8.68 -3.90 -0.51
N TYR A 62 9.83 -3.40 -0.11
CA TYR A 62 9.97 -2.63 1.14
C TYR A 62 9.12 -1.35 1.15
N ASP A 63 8.99 -0.70 0.00
CA ASP A 63 8.30 0.58 -0.18
C ASP A 63 6.97 0.44 -0.95
N THR A 64 6.63 -0.76 -1.44
CA THR A 64 5.54 -0.95 -2.40
C THR A 64 4.53 -1.99 -1.96
N MET A 65 3.25 -1.62 -2.01
CA MET A 65 2.11 -2.46 -1.69
C MET A 65 1.17 -2.55 -2.89
N ALA A 66 0.58 -3.72 -3.11
CA ALA A 66 -0.59 -3.88 -3.95
C ALA A 66 -1.84 -3.96 -3.07
N SER A 67 -2.93 -3.35 -3.52
CA SER A 67 -4.23 -3.37 -2.85
C SER A 67 -5.35 -3.62 -3.85
N ALA A 68 -6.34 -4.41 -3.45
CA ALA A 68 -7.60 -4.55 -4.16
C ALA A 68 -8.74 -3.91 -3.36
N ASP A 69 -9.77 -3.42 -4.05
CA ASP A 69 -10.95 -2.87 -3.40
C ASP A 69 -12.25 -3.62 -3.74
N LYS A 70 -13.30 -3.31 -2.96
CA LYS A 70 -14.63 -3.90 -3.11
C LYS A 70 -15.28 -3.63 -4.47
N PHE A 71 -14.82 -2.61 -5.20
CA PHE A 71 -15.36 -2.21 -6.49
C PHE A 71 -14.62 -2.85 -7.66
N GLY A 72 -13.71 -3.77 -7.39
CA GLY A 72 -12.95 -4.48 -8.42
C GLY A 72 -11.84 -3.65 -9.03
N ASN A 73 -11.27 -2.72 -8.26
CA ASN A 73 -10.04 -2.05 -8.64
C ASN A 73 -8.84 -2.74 -7.99
N ILE A 74 -7.76 -2.71 -8.75
CA ILE A 74 -6.40 -3.09 -8.39
C ILE A 74 -5.59 -1.80 -8.35
N SER A 75 -4.83 -1.58 -7.30
CA SER A 75 -3.89 -0.47 -7.20
C SER A 75 -2.54 -0.92 -6.68
N ILE A 76 -1.47 -0.29 -7.16
CA ILE A 76 -0.13 -0.43 -6.60
C ILE A 76 0.27 0.93 -6.07
N VAL A 77 0.62 0.97 -4.79
CA VAL A 77 0.96 2.17 -4.03
C VAL A 77 2.40 2.04 -3.55
N CYS A 78 3.20 3.07 -3.81
CA CYS A 78 4.62 3.12 -3.48
C CYS A 78 4.95 4.35 -2.66
N LEU A 79 5.79 4.19 -1.65
CA LEU A 79 6.38 5.33 -0.96
C LEU A 79 7.30 6.10 -1.92
N PRO A 80 7.33 7.44 -1.85
CA PRO A 80 8.30 8.24 -2.57
C PRO A 80 9.75 7.89 -2.16
N PRO A 81 10.74 8.03 -3.06
CA PRO A 81 12.13 7.66 -2.79
C PRO A 81 12.80 8.49 -1.68
N ASN A 82 12.22 9.64 -1.33
CA ASN A 82 12.67 10.51 -0.25
C ASN A 82 11.84 10.36 1.03
N SER A 83 10.99 9.33 1.14
CA SER A 83 10.20 9.09 2.35
C SER A 83 11.12 8.75 3.54
N SER A 84 10.80 9.31 4.69
CA SER A 84 11.52 9.10 5.95
C SER A 84 10.62 8.43 6.98
N ASP A 85 11.05 7.27 7.46
CA ASP A 85 10.40 6.51 8.53
C ASP A 85 10.47 7.19 9.90
N ASP A 86 11.37 8.18 10.05
CA ASP A 86 11.64 8.84 11.33
C ASP A 86 10.80 10.09 11.56
N GLU A 87 10.06 10.55 10.55
CA GLU A 87 9.15 11.69 10.65
C GLU A 87 8.00 11.37 11.62
N ASP A 88 7.99 12.11 12.73
CA ASP A 88 7.00 11.96 13.79
C ASP A 88 6.06 13.16 13.76
N PRO A 89 4.84 13.02 13.22
CA PRO A 89 3.86 14.11 13.16
C PRO A 89 3.36 14.53 14.55
N THR A 90 3.79 13.88 15.64
CA THR A 90 3.47 14.23 17.02
C THR A 90 4.58 14.99 17.77
N GLY A 91 5.78 15.11 17.19
CA GLY A 91 6.91 15.84 17.79
C GLY A 91 6.77 17.37 17.71
N ASN A 92 7.60 18.15 18.42
CA ASN A 92 7.53 19.63 18.49
C ASN A 92 7.49 20.40 17.15
N LYS A 93 7.74 19.75 16.00
CA LYS A 93 7.53 20.31 14.64
C LYS A 93 6.05 20.29 14.20
N ALA A 94 5.17 19.58 14.89
CA ALA A 94 3.75 19.34 14.58
C ALA A 94 2.85 20.58 14.54
N LEU A 95 3.32 21.74 15.03
CA LEU A 95 2.53 22.98 15.00
C LEU A 95 2.42 23.58 13.59
N TRP A 96 3.36 23.29 12.69
CA TRP A 96 3.37 23.80 11.32
C TRP A 96 3.19 22.70 10.26
N ASP A 97 3.53 21.45 10.58
CA ASP A 97 3.33 20.27 9.73
C ASP A 97 2.01 19.55 10.02
N ARG A 98 0.91 20.29 10.25
CA ARG A 98 -0.42 19.66 10.17
C ARG A 98 -0.52 19.03 8.79
N GLY A 99 -0.44 17.70 8.73
CA GLY A 99 -0.36 16.93 7.50
C GLY A 99 -1.34 17.46 6.48
N LEU A 100 -0.85 17.67 5.25
CA LEU A 100 -1.54 18.38 4.16
C LEU A 100 -3.00 17.94 3.95
N LEU A 101 -3.34 16.71 4.36
CA LEU A 101 -4.63 16.07 4.18
C LEU A 101 -5.26 15.49 5.48
N ASN A 102 -5.03 16.07 6.66
CA ASN A 102 -5.54 15.54 7.94
C ASN A 102 -5.13 14.07 8.23
N GLY A 103 -3.95 13.67 7.74
CA GLY A 103 -3.38 12.34 7.91
C GLY A 103 -1.90 12.41 8.25
N ALA A 104 -1.09 11.49 7.73
CA ALA A 104 0.36 11.53 7.89
C ALA A 104 0.99 12.82 7.31
N SER A 105 2.26 13.10 7.61
CA SER A 105 2.98 14.23 7.00
C SER A 105 3.38 13.96 5.55
N GLN A 106 3.75 12.72 5.24
CA GLN A 106 4.13 12.26 3.91
C GLN A 106 2.96 11.56 3.22
N LYS A 107 3.05 11.35 1.90
CA LYS A 107 1.96 10.81 1.09
C LYS A 107 2.51 9.84 0.06
N ALA A 108 1.92 8.65 0.01
CA ALA A 108 2.30 7.61 -0.93
C ALA A 108 1.72 7.89 -2.34
N GLU A 109 2.41 7.37 -3.34
CA GLU A 109 2.06 7.55 -4.75
C GLU A 109 1.39 6.30 -5.31
N VAL A 110 0.29 6.48 -6.03
CA VAL A 110 -0.36 5.40 -6.77
C VAL A 110 0.33 5.27 -8.13
N ILE A 111 1.11 4.20 -8.31
CA ILE A 111 1.88 3.96 -9.54
C ILE A 111 1.12 3.11 -10.56
N VAL A 112 0.13 2.33 -10.11
CA VAL A 112 -0.76 1.56 -10.99
C VAL A 112 -2.19 1.65 -10.46
N SER A 113 -3.14 1.81 -11.37
CA SER A 113 -4.57 1.65 -11.12
C SER A 113 -5.20 0.89 -12.30
N TYR A 114 -5.87 -0.22 -12.01
CA TYR A 114 -6.47 -1.10 -13.03
C TYR A 114 -7.82 -1.64 -12.55
N HIS A 115 -8.79 -1.72 -13.44
CA HIS A 115 -10.13 -2.21 -13.11
C HIS A 115 -10.32 -3.63 -13.66
N ILE A 116 -10.46 -4.62 -12.77
CA ILE A 116 -10.70 -6.02 -13.16
C ILE A 116 -12.19 -6.34 -13.34
N GLY A 117 -13.10 -5.49 -12.87
CA GLY A 117 -14.55 -5.69 -12.99
C GLY A 117 -15.16 -6.67 -11.98
N GLU A 118 -14.35 -7.28 -11.12
CA GLU A 118 -14.78 -8.21 -10.07
C GLU A 118 -14.05 -7.92 -8.76
N THR A 119 -14.67 -8.17 -7.62
CA THR A 119 -14.00 -7.99 -6.33
C THR A 119 -12.93 -9.06 -6.12
N ALA A 120 -11.67 -8.65 -5.96
CA ALA A 120 -10.61 -9.57 -5.55
C ALA A 120 -10.76 -9.93 -4.06
N VAL A 121 -10.59 -11.22 -3.78
CA VAL A 121 -10.74 -11.85 -2.47
C VAL A 121 -9.37 -12.14 -1.85
N THR A 122 -8.38 -12.53 -2.67
CA THR A 122 -7.00 -12.70 -2.22
C THR A 122 -6.03 -12.02 -3.17
N ALA A 123 -4.92 -11.52 -2.61
CA ALA A 123 -3.78 -11.02 -3.35
C ALA A 123 -2.50 -11.63 -2.75
N GLU A 124 -1.62 -12.15 -3.62
CA GLU A 124 -0.37 -12.79 -3.23
C GLU A 124 0.76 -12.34 -4.15
N ASP A 125 1.94 -12.08 -3.58
CA ASP A 125 3.18 -11.90 -4.34
C ASP A 125 3.97 -13.20 -4.33
N HIS A 126 4.26 -13.72 -5.52
CA HIS A 126 5.10 -14.89 -5.72
C HIS A 126 6.39 -14.43 -6.38
N THR A 127 7.39 -14.17 -5.53
CA THR A 127 8.70 -13.62 -5.91
C THR A 127 9.64 -14.67 -6.55
N ASP A 128 9.08 -15.66 -7.23
CA ASP A 128 9.88 -16.57 -8.06
C ASP A 128 10.45 -15.82 -9.29
N SER A 129 11.10 -16.54 -10.22
CA SER A 129 11.87 -15.97 -11.34
C SER A 129 11.19 -14.90 -12.20
N ARG A 130 9.87 -14.69 -12.07
CA ARG A 130 9.09 -13.69 -12.83
C ARG A 130 8.37 -12.63 -11.99
N GLN A 131 8.50 -12.64 -10.65
CA GLN A 131 7.80 -11.70 -9.75
C GLN A 131 6.31 -11.59 -10.11
N LEU A 132 5.59 -12.69 -9.94
CA LEU A 132 4.19 -12.81 -10.33
C LEU A 132 3.28 -12.31 -9.20
N ARG A 133 2.36 -11.40 -9.53
CA ARG A 133 1.36 -10.90 -8.58
C ARG A 133 0.01 -11.52 -8.90
N VAL A 134 -0.48 -12.38 -8.01
CA VAL A 134 -1.67 -13.21 -8.23
C VAL A 134 -2.84 -12.66 -7.44
N TRP A 135 -4.01 -12.63 -8.08
CA TRP A 135 -5.25 -12.11 -7.51
C TRP A 135 -6.32 -13.16 -7.78
N SER A 136 -7.05 -13.59 -6.76
CA SER A 136 -8.22 -14.43 -6.95
C SER A 136 -9.49 -13.60 -6.75
N THR A 137 -10.46 -13.80 -7.64
CA THR A 137 -11.83 -13.34 -7.46
C THR A 137 -12.70 -14.57 -7.12
N GLN A 138 -14.00 -14.37 -6.95
CA GLN A 138 -14.91 -15.50 -6.76
C GLN A 138 -15.02 -16.41 -7.99
N GLN A 139 -14.72 -15.90 -9.18
CA GLN A 139 -14.97 -16.59 -10.45
C GLN A 139 -13.70 -16.82 -11.28
N SER A 140 -12.64 -16.05 -11.04
CA SER A 140 -11.44 -16.06 -11.86
C SER A 140 -10.16 -15.89 -11.02
N VAL A 141 -9.03 -16.23 -11.64
CA VAL A 141 -7.70 -15.93 -11.09
C VAL A 141 -6.97 -15.10 -12.14
N GLY A 142 -6.50 -13.92 -11.74
CA GLY A 142 -5.71 -13.00 -12.55
C GLY A 142 -4.25 -12.97 -12.10
N VAL A 143 -3.36 -12.64 -13.03
CA VAL A 143 -1.94 -12.45 -12.75
C VAL A 143 -1.47 -11.16 -13.40
N LEU A 144 -0.78 -10.31 -12.63
CA LEU A 144 -0.01 -9.19 -13.14
C LEU A 144 1.45 -9.60 -13.26
N VAL A 145 2.02 -9.40 -14.44
CA VAL A 145 3.40 -9.76 -14.77
C VAL A 145 4.18 -8.48 -15.08
N PRO A 146 5.26 -8.17 -14.33
CA PRO A 146 6.13 -7.06 -14.67
C PRO A 146 6.86 -7.34 -15.99
N PHE A 147 7.00 -6.30 -16.80
CA PHE A 147 7.78 -6.41 -18.03
C PHE A 147 9.27 -6.41 -17.73
N THR A 148 10.04 -7.27 -18.40
CA THR A 148 11.49 -7.38 -18.21
C THR A 148 12.27 -6.29 -18.96
N SER A 149 11.68 -5.65 -19.97
CA SER A 149 12.30 -4.55 -20.72
C SER A 149 11.27 -3.68 -21.44
N HIS A 150 11.69 -2.46 -21.80
CA HIS A 150 10.90 -1.53 -22.61
C HIS A 150 10.60 -2.05 -24.03
N GLU A 151 11.44 -2.92 -24.58
CA GLU A 151 11.20 -3.52 -25.91
C GLU A 151 10.04 -4.53 -25.88
N VAL A 152 9.96 -5.32 -24.80
CA VAL A 152 8.87 -6.28 -24.60
C VAL A 152 7.55 -5.54 -24.41
N LEU A 153 7.56 -4.43 -23.67
CA LEU A 153 6.41 -3.52 -23.53
C LEU A 153 5.87 -3.10 -24.92
N HIS A 154 6.73 -2.54 -25.78
CA HIS A 154 6.32 -2.01 -27.08
C HIS A 154 5.79 -3.11 -28.02
N THR A 155 6.33 -4.32 -27.92
CA THR A 155 5.91 -5.46 -28.76
C THR A 155 4.55 -6.01 -28.35
N HIS A 156 4.23 -6.00 -27.04
CA HIS A 156 2.95 -6.48 -26.54
C HIS A 156 1.82 -5.44 -26.68
N SER A 157 2.10 -4.14 -26.56
CA SER A 157 1.10 -3.10 -26.78
C SER A 157 0.57 -3.01 -28.22
N LEU A 158 1.34 -3.47 -29.22
CA LEU A 158 0.91 -3.46 -30.63
C LEU A 158 0.03 -4.65 -31.04
N LYS A 159 -0.19 -5.61 -30.14
CA LYS A 159 -0.94 -6.85 -30.42
C LYS A 159 -2.33 -6.88 -29.78
N THR A 160 -2.76 -5.80 -29.14
CA THR A 160 -4.08 -5.64 -28.51
C THR A 160 -4.80 -4.50 -29.18
#